data_AF-A0AAD7A841-F1
#
_entry.id   AF-A0AAD7A841-F1
#
_cell.length_a   1.000
_cell.length_b   1.000
_cell.length_c   1.000
_cell.angle_alpha   90.00
_cell.angle_beta   90.00
_cell.angle_gamma   90.00
#
_symmetry.space_group_name_H-M   'P 1'
#
loop_
_entity.id
_entity.type
_entity.pdbx_description
1 polymer ?
#
loop_
_entity_poly.entity_id
_entity_poly.type
_entity_poly.pdbx_seq_one_letter_code
_entity_poly.pdbx_strand_id
1 'polypeptide(L)'
;MSIPLGSTSSNTNGGPRARLLSDPNTTICPDFSSDTFKTIRLQLAGANGDKAAVISDLQSSWKEDNDRLKVQWDAQVATDRQAQEAEDARLQQEADRATADAARIAEEEKLEAEKKKPKLGDFDVNSAPPSFVESPISPFAQRKLERKEYCPLWPFTPSGLKEAADARLSSNDDVSSLRLARDDENQLTVQSGPSSSTHKNMTRDEHLTWRQFFLGSNRYIKEIIRARWPEGHVQALTQPFYALDQNDLHSLEDDGENILKIYADRYRADWFWTLGTEQSFNIAIIKEEAIGKLADEYFAKKRKRITDESQAM
;
A
#
# COMPACT_ATOMS: atom_id res chain seq x y z
N MET A 1 74.29 65.98 0.73
CA MET A 1 74.49 64.79 -0.13
C MET A 1 74.36 63.58 0.78
N SER A 2 73.15 63.00 0.91
CA SER A 2 72.59 61.93 0.08
C SER A 2 73.14 60.53 0.43
N ILE A 3 72.27 59.78 1.14
CA ILE A 3 71.95 58.33 1.28
C ILE A 3 72.68 57.31 0.36
N PRO A 4 72.71 55.97 0.63
CA PRO A 4 71.58 55.11 1.11
C PRO A 4 71.90 53.87 1.98
N LEU A 5 70.82 53.17 2.41
CA LEU A 5 70.59 51.70 2.55
C LEU A 5 69.74 51.44 3.81
N GLY A 6 68.68 50.64 3.84
CA GLY A 6 67.99 49.80 2.86
C GLY A 6 66.81 49.15 3.59
N SER A 7 65.65 49.08 2.95
CA SER A 7 64.42 48.50 3.47
C SER A 7 64.50 46.97 3.57
N THR A 8 63.99 46.39 4.65
CA THR A 8 63.50 45.01 4.66
C THR A 8 62.13 44.96 5.34
N SER A 9 61.13 44.66 4.51
CA SER A 9 59.74 44.45 4.87
C SER A 9 59.55 43.22 5.76
N SER A 10 58.77 43.41 6.81
CA SER A 10 58.27 42.38 7.73
C SER A 10 57.33 41.43 6.98
N ASN A 11 57.74 40.17 6.86
CA ASN A 11 56.89 39.08 6.35
C ASN A 11 56.08 38.50 7.51
N THR A 12 54.80 38.82 7.59
CA THR A 12 53.84 38.24 8.54
C THR A 12 53.44 36.85 8.08
N ASN A 13 54.18 35.83 8.52
CA ASN A 13 53.85 34.43 8.27
C ASN A 13 52.89 33.92 9.37
N GLY A 14 51.62 33.75 9.01
CA GLY A 14 50.56 33.18 9.84
C GLY A 14 50.67 31.66 9.95
N GLY A 15 51.64 31.17 10.72
CA GLY A 15 51.61 29.81 11.24
C GLY A 15 50.67 29.70 12.44
N PRO A 16 50.03 28.55 12.69
CA PRO A 16 49.16 28.36 13.85
C PRO A 16 49.96 28.65 15.13
N ARG A 17 49.55 29.70 15.85
CA ARG A 17 50.15 30.02 17.16
C ARG A 17 50.00 28.80 18.05
N ALA A 18 51.11 28.29 18.57
CA ALA A 18 51.11 27.12 19.44
C ALA A 18 50.14 27.34 20.61
N ARG A 19 49.23 26.39 20.82
CA ARG A 19 48.22 26.44 21.87
C ARG A 19 48.91 26.39 23.24
N LEU A 20 48.55 27.28 24.14
CA LEU A 20 49.07 27.25 25.51
C LEU A 20 48.34 26.13 26.27
N LEU A 21 49.12 25.31 27.00
CA LEU A 21 48.64 24.15 27.78
C LEU A 21 48.35 24.51 29.25
N SER A 22 48.74 25.70 29.70
CA SER A 22 48.60 26.14 31.09
C SER A 22 48.29 27.63 31.13
N ASP A 23 47.47 28.03 32.10
CA ASP A 23 46.98 29.41 32.24
C ASP A 23 48.08 30.34 32.80
N PRO A 24 48.59 31.30 32.00
CA PRO A 24 49.62 32.25 32.43
C PRO A 24 49.10 33.30 33.43
N ASN A 25 47.81 33.31 33.77
CA ASN A 25 47.29 34.07 34.91
C ASN A 25 47.61 33.43 36.26
N THR A 26 47.98 32.14 36.26
CA THR A 26 48.32 31.40 37.48
C THR A 26 49.82 31.38 37.78
N THR A 27 50.67 31.85 36.85
CA THR A 27 52.13 31.88 37.00
C THR A 27 52.58 33.09 37.83
N ILE A 28 53.38 32.82 38.86
CA ILE A 28 53.98 33.83 39.74
C ILE A 28 55.42 34.10 39.27
N CYS A 29 55.83 35.37 39.26
CA CYS A 29 57.20 35.75 38.93
C CYS A 29 58.19 35.00 39.83
N PRO A 30 59.14 34.25 39.26
CA PRO A 30 60.20 33.63 40.06
C PRO A 30 60.98 34.69 40.84
N ASP A 31 61.38 34.36 42.07
CA ASP A 31 62.25 35.24 42.84
C ASP A 31 63.68 35.17 42.29
N PHE A 32 63.97 36.06 41.34
CA PHE A 32 65.31 36.21 40.76
C PHE A 32 66.36 36.71 41.78
N SER A 33 65.95 37.10 42.99
CA SER A 33 66.87 37.47 44.08
C SER A 33 67.42 36.25 44.83
N SER A 34 66.77 35.09 44.71
CA SER A 34 67.16 33.84 45.35
C SER A 34 68.56 33.36 44.94
N ASP A 35 69.22 32.62 45.83
CA ASP A 35 70.54 32.02 45.58
C ASP A 35 70.53 31.07 44.36
N THR A 36 69.38 30.52 43.98
CA THR A 36 69.21 29.66 42.80
C THR A 36 69.62 30.35 41.49
N PHE A 37 69.44 31.68 41.39
CA PHE A 37 69.76 32.47 40.20
C PHE A 37 71.09 33.23 40.32
N LYS A 38 71.85 33.01 41.39
CA LYS A 38 73.10 33.75 41.70
C LYS A 38 74.15 33.63 40.61
N THR A 39 74.37 32.43 40.08
CA THR A 39 75.35 32.17 39.00
C THR A 39 75.00 32.91 37.72
N ILE A 40 73.71 32.89 37.33
CA ILE A 40 73.19 33.57 36.14
C ILE A 40 73.29 35.09 36.30
N ARG A 41 72.95 35.63 37.47
CA ARG A 41 73.09 37.06 37.79
C ARG A 41 74.53 37.55 37.70
N LEU A 42 75.50 36.77 38.20
CA LEU A 42 76.92 37.11 38.14
C LEU A 42 77.45 37.10 36.70
N GLN A 43 76.98 36.16 35.89
CA GLN A 43 77.39 36.02 34.51
C GLN A 43 76.82 37.14 33.61
N LEU A 44 75.57 37.58 33.86
CA LEU A 44 74.96 38.72 33.15
C LEU A 44 75.52 40.08 33.58
N ALA A 45 75.89 40.26 34.86
CA ALA A 45 76.44 41.51 35.37
C ALA A 45 77.90 41.75 34.92
N GLY A 46 78.66 40.70 34.58
CA GLY A 46 80.09 40.84 34.27
C GLY A 46 80.93 41.28 35.47
N ALA A 47 82.20 41.67 35.23
CA ALA A 47 83.17 41.96 36.29
C ALA A 47 82.87 43.23 37.12
N ASN A 48 82.08 44.18 36.60
CA ASN A 48 81.79 45.49 37.22
C ASN A 48 80.31 45.93 37.11
N GLY A 49 79.37 45.04 36.76
CA GLY A 49 77.97 45.42 36.57
C GLY A 49 77.14 45.42 37.86
N ASP A 50 76.07 46.20 37.82
CA ASP A 50 75.08 46.31 38.88
C ASP A 50 74.13 45.10 38.88
N LYS A 51 74.19 44.31 39.95
CA LYS A 51 73.38 43.10 40.13
C LYS A 51 71.91 43.42 40.37
N ALA A 52 71.58 44.61 40.90
CA ALA A 52 70.21 45.05 41.09
C ALA A 52 69.53 45.37 39.74
N ALA A 53 70.26 46.00 38.82
CA ALA A 53 69.81 46.22 37.45
C ALA A 53 69.51 44.90 36.73
N VAL A 54 70.38 43.89 36.84
CA VAL A 54 70.16 42.56 36.23
C VAL A 54 68.90 41.86 36.78
N ILE A 55 68.58 41.99 38.07
CA ILE A 55 67.35 41.43 38.66
C ILE A 55 66.12 42.15 38.09
N SER A 56 66.19 43.48 37.96
CA SER A 56 65.10 44.29 37.41
C SER A 56 64.85 43.98 35.94
N ASP A 57 65.91 43.78 35.15
CA ASP A 57 65.82 43.41 33.75
C ASP A 57 65.21 42.01 33.56
N LEU A 58 65.59 41.03 34.39
CA LEU A 58 65.00 39.69 34.38
C LEU A 58 63.52 39.68 34.79
N GLN A 59 63.15 40.47 35.80
CA GLN A 59 61.75 40.63 36.20
C GLN A 59 60.92 41.33 35.13
N SER A 60 61.48 42.33 34.45
CA SER A 60 60.79 43.06 33.37
C SER A 60 60.61 42.18 32.14
N SER A 61 61.66 41.47 31.74
CA SER A 61 61.62 40.48 30.66
C SER A 61 60.60 39.36 30.92
N TRP A 62 60.54 38.85 32.15
CA TRP A 62 59.53 37.86 32.54
C TRP A 62 58.11 38.42 32.51
N LYS A 63 57.89 39.66 32.99
CA LYS A 63 56.56 40.30 32.94
C LYS A 63 56.10 40.52 31.51
N GLU A 64 56.97 41.00 30.63
CA GLU A 64 56.64 41.19 29.21
C GLU A 64 56.28 39.87 28.52
N ASP A 65 57.00 38.79 28.81
CA ASP A 65 56.68 37.46 28.30
C ASP A 65 55.36 36.92 28.88
N ASN A 66 55.16 37.05 30.19
CA ASN A 66 53.95 36.61 30.87
C ASN A 66 52.70 37.39 30.40
N ASP A 67 52.82 38.70 30.17
CA ASP A 67 51.74 39.54 29.65
C ASP A 67 51.43 39.18 28.19
N ARG A 68 52.45 38.89 27.36
CA ARG A 68 52.25 38.35 26.01
C ARG A 68 51.52 37.01 26.03
N LEU A 69 51.88 36.11 26.95
CA LEU A 69 51.24 34.81 27.11
C LEU A 69 49.78 34.95 27.56
N LYS A 70 49.47 35.90 28.46
CA LYS A 70 48.09 36.21 28.87
C LYS A 70 47.23 36.69 27.71
N VAL A 71 47.74 37.63 26.89
CA VAL A 71 47.03 38.08 25.69
C VAL A 71 46.77 36.92 24.73
N GLN A 72 47.73 36.01 24.57
CA GLN A 72 47.56 34.82 23.74
C GLN A 72 46.54 33.83 24.33
N TRP A 73 46.54 33.63 25.65
CA TRP A 73 45.59 32.78 26.36
C TRP A 73 44.17 33.33 26.27
N ASP A 74 43.97 34.62 26.50
CA ASP A 74 42.66 35.27 26.41
C ASP A 74 42.10 35.18 24.99
N ALA A 75 42.95 35.35 23.97
CA ALA A 75 42.57 35.16 22.57
C ALA A 75 42.18 33.69 22.26
N GLN A 76 42.89 32.72 22.86
CA GLN A 76 42.57 31.30 22.73
C GLN A 76 41.22 30.97 23.39
N VAL A 77 41.00 31.39 24.64
CA VAL A 77 39.74 31.19 25.37
C VAL A 77 38.56 31.84 24.65
N ALA A 78 38.76 33.04 24.09
CA ALA A 78 37.73 33.71 23.30
C ALA A 78 37.36 32.92 22.03
N THR A 79 38.35 32.36 21.33
CA THR A 79 38.15 31.54 20.13
C THR A 79 37.45 30.23 20.46
N ASP A 80 37.88 29.55 21.54
CA ASP A 80 37.28 28.30 22.00
C ASP A 80 35.81 28.50 22.39
N ARG A 81 35.50 29.59 23.10
CA ARG A 81 34.12 29.96 23.45
C ARG A 81 33.26 30.22 22.20
N GLN A 82 33.77 30.96 21.22
CA GLN A 82 33.04 31.21 19.97
C GLN A 82 32.79 29.91 19.18
N ALA A 83 33.76 29.00 19.15
CA ALA A 83 33.60 27.71 18.50
C ALA A 83 32.52 26.85 19.20
N GLN A 84 32.49 26.87 20.53
CA GLN A 84 31.49 26.12 21.30
C GLN A 84 30.09 26.71 21.14
N GLU A 85 29.94 28.05 21.20
CA GLU A 85 28.67 28.72 20.93
C GLU A 85 28.15 28.43 19.50
N ALA A 86 29.05 28.32 18.51
CA ALA A 86 28.69 27.98 17.15
C ALA A 86 28.25 26.51 16.98
N GLU A 87 28.92 25.56 17.65
CA GLU A 87 28.49 24.15 17.69
C GLU A 87 27.13 24.00 18.39
N ASP A 88 26.94 24.64 19.54
CA ASP A 88 25.67 24.62 20.28
C ASP A 88 24.53 25.22 19.45
N ALA A 89 24.78 26.34 18.76
CA ALA A 89 23.81 26.94 17.84
C ALA A 89 23.47 26.01 16.66
N ARG A 90 24.46 25.28 16.13
CA ARG A 90 24.22 24.31 15.05
C ARG A 90 23.38 23.14 15.53
N LEU A 91 23.67 22.60 16.72
CA LEU A 91 22.92 21.49 17.32
C LEU A 91 21.48 21.90 17.61
N GLN A 92 21.27 23.12 18.14
CA GLN A 92 19.94 23.66 18.38
C GLN A 92 19.16 23.81 17.07
N GLN A 93 19.80 24.35 16.03
CA GLN A 93 19.16 24.50 14.72
C GLN A 93 18.75 23.13 14.11
N GLU A 94 19.57 22.09 14.29
CA GLU A 94 19.26 20.75 13.81
C GLU A 94 18.09 20.12 14.60
N ALA A 95 18.07 20.28 15.93
CA ALA A 95 16.97 19.83 16.77
C ALA A 95 15.65 20.53 16.41
N ASP A 96 15.68 21.85 16.17
CA ASP A 96 14.51 22.62 15.77
C ASP A 96 13.99 22.17 14.39
N ARG A 97 14.89 21.88 13.43
CA ARG A 97 14.52 21.33 12.12
C ARG A 97 13.89 19.94 12.24
N ALA A 98 14.49 19.05 13.02
CA ALA A 98 13.96 17.70 13.24
C ALA A 98 12.56 17.74 13.88
N THR A 99 12.35 18.66 14.82
CA THR A 99 11.05 18.85 15.48
C THR A 99 10.00 19.38 14.50
N ALA A 100 10.37 20.35 13.66
CA ALA A 100 9.49 20.90 12.62
C ALA A 100 9.10 19.85 11.56
N ASP A 101 10.07 19.03 11.13
CA ASP A 101 9.82 17.93 10.19
C ASP A 101 8.92 16.85 10.79
N ALA A 102 9.15 16.45 12.05
CA ALA A 102 8.29 15.50 12.75
C ALA A 102 6.85 16.04 12.92
N ALA A 103 6.69 17.33 13.21
CA ALA A 103 5.38 17.97 13.30
C ALA A 103 4.65 17.98 11.95
N ARG A 104 5.35 18.30 10.86
CA ARG A 104 4.78 18.25 9.50
C ARG A 104 4.35 16.84 9.11
N ILE A 105 5.19 15.83 9.36
CA ILE A 105 4.86 14.43 9.07
C ILE A 105 3.64 13.99 9.86
N ALA A 106 3.56 14.34 11.15
CA ALA A 106 2.41 14.02 11.99
C ALA A 106 1.12 14.72 11.54
N GLU A 107 1.21 15.95 11.02
CA GLU A 107 0.06 16.66 10.45
C GLU A 107 -0.40 16.04 9.12
N GLU A 108 0.54 15.70 8.24
CA GLU A 108 0.25 14.99 6.98
C GLU A 108 -0.38 13.62 7.25
N GLU A 109 0.13 12.86 8.23
CA GLU A 109 -0.42 11.57 8.63
C GLU A 109 -1.85 11.72 9.19
N LYS A 110 -2.10 12.74 10.00
CA LYS A 110 -3.46 13.06 10.48
C LYS A 110 -4.39 13.40 9.32
N LEU A 111 -3.97 14.26 8.40
CA LEU A 111 -4.76 14.63 7.24
C LEU A 111 -5.08 13.41 6.34
N GLU A 112 -4.10 12.54 6.11
CA GLU A 112 -4.29 11.28 5.38
C GLU A 112 -5.22 10.32 6.13
N ALA A 113 -5.10 10.22 7.45
CA ALA A 113 -6.02 9.44 8.28
C ALA A 113 -7.45 9.99 8.19
N GLU A 114 -7.63 11.31 8.14
CA GLU A 114 -8.94 11.94 7.99
C GLU A 114 -9.55 11.76 6.59
N LYS A 115 -8.73 11.82 5.53
CA LYS A 115 -9.19 11.48 4.16
C LYS A 115 -9.61 10.01 4.05
N LYS A 116 -8.98 9.13 4.82
CA LYS A 116 -9.28 7.68 4.86
C LYS A 116 -10.47 7.33 5.77
N LYS A 117 -10.98 8.27 6.59
CA LYS A 117 -12.20 8.02 7.38
C LYS A 117 -13.35 7.72 6.41
N PRO A 118 -14.03 6.55 6.55
CA PRO A 118 -15.15 6.22 5.68
C PRO A 118 -16.23 7.29 5.85
N LYS A 119 -16.49 8.02 4.77
CA LYS A 119 -17.58 9.00 4.73
C LYS A 119 -18.88 8.24 4.70
N LEU A 120 -19.69 8.38 5.74
CA LEU A 120 -21.05 7.85 5.73
C LEU A 120 -21.82 8.55 4.60
N GLY A 121 -22.44 7.77 3.72
CA GLY A 121 -23.31 8.32 2.68
C GLY A 121 -24.53 9.01 3.29
N ASP A 122 -25.01 10.06 2.64
CA ASP A 122 -26.25 10.74 3.01
C ASP A 122 -27.47 9.94 2.51
N PHE A 123 -28.65 10.18 3.08
CA PHE A 123 -29.91 9.56 2.67
C PHE A 123 -31.05 10.58 2.61
N ASP A 124 -32.04 10.34 1.76
CA ASP A 124 -33.23 11.19 1.71
C ASP A 124 -34.12 10.95 2.93
N VAL A 125 -34.19 11.94 3.83
CA VAL A 125 -34.96 11.90 5.08
C VAL A 125 -36.47 11.71 4.83
N ASN A 126 -36.97 12.10 3.65
CA ASN A 126 -38.38 11.98 3.31
C ASN A 126 -38.70 10.68 2.55
N SER A 127 -37.69 9.91 2.18
CA SER A 127 -37.89 8.65 1.49
C SER A 127 -38.23 7.54 2.49
N ALA A 128 -39.45 7.03 2.44
CA ALA A 128 -39.82 5.83 3.17
C ALA A 128 -39.04 4.61 2.64
N PRO A 129 -38.77 3.60 3.48
CA PRO A 129 -38.23 2.32 3.02
C PRO A 129 -39.15 1.69 1.95
N PRO A 130 -38.60 0.93 0.99
CA PRO A 130 -39.42 0.19 0.04
C PRO A 130 -40.32 -0.82 0.78
N SER A 131 -41.55 -1.00 0.30
CA SER A 131 -42.49 -1.97 0.89
C SER A 131 -42.00 -3.43 0.81
N PHE A 132 -41.03 -3.70 -0.06
CA PHE A 132 -40.40 -5.00 -0.20
C PHE A 132 -38.92 -4.84 -0.57
N VAL A 133 -38.04 -5.52 0.16
CA VAL A 133 -36.61 -5.57 -0.14
C VAL A 133 -36.32 -6.88 -0.85
N GLU A 134 -36.07 -6.81 -2.16
CA GLU A 134 -35.68 -7.98 -2.96
C GLU A 134 -34.29 -8.47 -2.54
N SER A 135 -34.14 -9.79 -2.39
CA SER A 135 -32.82 -10.40 -2.21
C SER A 135 -31.93 -10.04 -3.41
N PRO A 136 -30.71 -9.54 -3.18
CA PRO A 136 -29.85 -9.08 -4.25
C PRO A 136 -29.27 -10.24 -5.06
N ILE A 137 -29.01 -10.00 -6.34
CA ILE A 137 -28.19 -10.89 -7.15
C ILE A 137 -26.71 -10.76 -6.79
N SER A 138 -25.94 -11.82 -7.08
CA SER A 138 -24.49 -11.82 -6.92
C SER A 138 -23.83 -10.70 -7.76
N PRO A 139 -22.80 -10.00 -7.23
CA PRO A 139 -22.03 -9.02 -8.00
C PRO A 139 -21.42 -9.57 -9.29
N PHE A 140 -21.19 -10.89 -9.36
CA PHE A 140 -20.78 -11.56 -10.59
C PHE A 140 -21.88 -11.52 -11.66
N ALA A 141 -23.09 -11.94 -11.29
CA ALA A 141 -24.23 -11.96 -12.20
C ALA A 141 -24.59 -10.55 -12.66
N GLN A 142 -24.59 -9.58 -11.72
CA GLN A 142 -24.83 -8.17 -12.04
C GLN A 142 -23.86 -7.64 -13.12
N ARG A 143 -22.55 -7.84 -12.94
CA ARG A 143 -21.53 -7.41 -13.91
C ARG A 143 -21.73 -8.06 -15.28
N LYS A 144 -22.08 -9.35 -15.33
CA LYS A 144 -22.36 -10.04 -16.59
C LYS A 144 -23.59 -9.48 -17.30
N LEU A 145 -24.67 -9.20 -16.55
CA LEU A 145 -25.87 -8.59 -17.11
C LEU A 145 -25.61 -7.18 -17.65
N GLU A 146 -24.84 -6.36 -16.95
CA GLU A 146 -24.46 -5.02 -17.40
C GLU A 146 -23.66 -5.06 -18.71
N ARG A 147 -22.77 -6.06 -18.85
CA ARG A 147 -21.98 -6.30 -20.07
C ARG A 147 -22.72 -7.03 -21.18
N LYS A 148 -23.96 -7.45 -20.94
CA LYS A 148 -24.77 -8.27 -21.86
C LYS A 148 -24.10 -9.60 -22.23
N GLU A 149 -23.34 -10.17 -21.32
CA GLU A 149 -22.62 -11.45 -21.50
C GLU A 149 -23.46 -12.65 -21.03
N TYR A 150 -23.10 -13.85 -21.51
CA TYR A 150 -23.69 -15.11 -21.04
C TYR A 150 -23.53 -15.26 -19.52
N CYS A 151 -24.66 -15.39 -18.81
CA CYS A 151 -24.70 -15.69 -17.38
C CYS A 151 -25.53 -16.97 -17.14
N PRO A 152 -24.99 -17.97 -16.41
CA PRO A 152 -25.77 -19.12 -15.95
C PRO A 152 -26.96 -18.69 -15.07
N LEU A 153 -27.95 -19.56 -14.92
CA LEU A 153 -29.17 -19.29 -14.14
C LEU A 153 -28.98 -19.45 -12.64
N TRP A 154 -28.01 -20.25 -12.21
CA TRP A 154 -27.83 -20.56 -10.78
C TRP A 154 -27.79 -19.31 -9.86
N PRO A 155 -27.09 -18.20 -10.19
CA PRO A 155 -27.08 -16.98 -9.37
C PRO A 155 -28.46 -16.32 -9.16
N PHE A 156 -29.43 -16.65 -9.99
CA PHE A 156 -30.80 -16.11 -9.95
C PHE A 156 -31.77 -17.04 -9.20
N THR A 157 -31.31 -18.24 -8.83
CA THR A 157 -32.10 -19.20 -8.03
C THR A 157 -32.18 -18.74 -6.56
N PRO A 158 -33.17 -19.22 -5.77
CA PRO A 158 -33.23 -18.92 -4.35
C PRO A 158 -31.93 -19.24 -3.59
N SER A 159 -31.25 -20.33 -3.96
CA SER A 159 -29.96 -20.72 -3.38
C SER A 159 -28.86 -19.71 -3.73
N GLY A 160 -28.77 -19.30 -5.00
CA GLY A 160 -27.79 -18.31 -5.45
C GLY A 160 -28.02 -16.92 -4.86
N LEU A 161 -29.29 -16.51 -4.72
CA LEU A 161 -29.68 -15.24 -4.08
C LEU A 161 -29.34 -15.24 -2.58
N LYS A 162 -29.56 -16.36 -1.89
CA LYS A 162 -29.18 -16.49 -0.49
C LYS A 162 -27.66 -16.41 -0.33
N GLU A 163 -26.90 -17.13 -1.13
CA GLU A 163 -25.43 -17.05 -1.10
C GLU A 163 -24.92 -15.63 -1.39
N ALA A 164 -25.54 -14.94 -2.35
CA ALA A 164 -25.20 -13.55 -2.65
C ALA A 164 -25.53 -12.59 -1.49
N ALA A 165 -26.65 -12.80 -0.79
CA ALA A 165 -27.02 -12.01 0.38
C ALA A 165 -26.06 -12.25 1.55
N ASP A 166 -25.75 -13.52 1.82
CA ASP A 166 -24.82 -13.92 2.88
C ASP A 166 -23.41 -13.37 2.60
N ALA A 167 -22.95 -13.42 1.35
CA ALA A 167 -21.66 -12.85 0.95
C ALA A 167 -21.58 -11.33 1.13
N ARG A 168 -22.70 -10.60 0.94
CA ARG A 168 -22.76 -9.15 1.20
C ARG A 168 -22.68 -8.81 2.68
N LEU A 169 -23.22 -9.66 3.54
CA LEU A 169 -23.12 -9.49 4.99
C LEU A 169 -21.71 -9.86 5.48
N SER A 170 -21.10 -10.88 4.89
CA SER A 170 -19.76 -11.37 5.26
C SER A 170 -18.61 -10.52 4.70
N SER A 171 -18.81 -9.71 3.65
CA SER A 171 -17.72 -8.90 3.07
C SER A 171 -17.20 -7.78 3.97
N ASN A 172 -17.86 -7.54 5.11
CA ASN A 172 -17.41 -6.62 6.15
C ASN A 172 -16.55 -7.31 7.24
N ASP A 173 -16.37 -8.62 7.18
CA ASP A 173 -15.51 -9.35 8.11
C ASP A 173 -14.11 -9.48 7.47
N ASP A 174 -13.24 -8.51 7.76
CA ASP A 174 -11.85 -8.37 7.26
C ASP A 174 -10.98 -9.63 7.45
N VAL A 175 -11.47 -10.62 8.20
CA VAL A 175 -10.81 -11.90 8.50
C VAL A 175 -10.79 -12.88 7.32
N SER A 176 -11.67 -12.74 6.33
CA SER A 176 -11.82 -13.78 5.28
C SER A 176 -10.92 -13.63 4.05
N SER A 177 -10.04 -12.61 4.00
CA SER A 177 -9.18 -12.32 2.84
C SER A 177 -7.69 -12.55 3.05
N LEU A 178 -7.23 -12.79 4.28
CA LEU A 178 -5.81 -12.95 4.58
C LEU A 178 -5.37 -14.40 4.33
N ARG A 179 -4.53 -14.61 3.33
CA ARG A 179 -3.86 -15.88 3.06
C ARG A 179 -2.37 -15.75 3.37
N LEU A 180 -1.81 -16.75 4.06
CA LEU A 180 -0.37 -16.90 4.18
C LEU A 180 0.13 -17.60 2.90
N ALA A 181 0.80 -16.85 2.04
CA ALA A 181 1.48 -17.39 0.86
C ALA A 181 2.99 -17.45 1.16
N ARG A 182 3.68 -18.44 0.59
CA ARG A 182 5.13 -18.50 0.65
C ARG A 182 5.67 -17.92 -0.66
N ASP A 183 6.54 -16.93 -0.59
CA ASP A 183 7.17 -16.36 -1.78
C ASP A 183 8.25 -17.31 -2.35
N ASP A 184 8.79 -16.94 -3.51
CA ASP A 184 9.82 -17.71 -4.23
C ASP A 184 11.14 -17.82 -3.42
N GLU A 185 11.29 -17.01 -2.37
CA GLU A 185 12.41 -17.02 -1.42
C GLU A 185 12.08 -17.76 -0.12
N ASN A 186 10.98 -18.51 -0.11
CA ASN A 186 10.55 -19.36 0.99
C ASN A 186 10.09 -18.59 2.26
N GLN A 187 9.81 -17.28 2.15
CA GLN A 187 9.27 -16.44 3.24
C GLN A 187 7.75 -16.44 3.27
N LEU A 188 7.16 -16.47 4.47
CA LEU A 188 5.71 -16.40 4.67
C LEU A 188 5.25 -14.94 4.56
N THR A 189 4.48 -14.62 3.53
CA THR A 189 3.86 -13.32 3.30
C THR A 189 2.35 -13.39 3.51
N VAL A 190 1.78 -12.40 4.19
CA VAL A 190 0.32 -12.26 4.33
C VAL A 190 -0.19 -11.50 3.11
N GLN A 191 -0.93 -12.19 2.24
CA GLN A 191 -1.54 -11.61 1.06
C GLN A 191 -3.04 -11.43 1.29
N SER A 192 -3.55 -10.21 1.07
CA SER A 192 -4.99 -9.99 0.93
C SER A 192 -5.40 -10.48 -0.45
N GLY A 193 -6.07 -11.63 -0.48
CA GLY A 193 -6.66 -12.19 -1.70
C GLY A 193 -8.07 -11.64 -1.92
N PRO A 194 -8.57 -11.58 -3.17
CA PRO A 194 -9.97 -11.30 -3.41
C PRO A 194 -10.81 -12.30 -2.62
N SER A 195 -11.82 -11.81 -1.87
CA SER A 195 -12.69 -12.67 -1.08
C SER A 195 -13.20 -13.79 -1.97
N SER A 196 -12.92 -15.03 -1.57
CA SER A 196 -13.16 -16.21 -2.42
C SER A 196 -14.63 -16.61 -2.45
N SER A 197 -15.55 -15.65 -2.59
CA SER A 197 -16.91 -15.90 -3.10
C SER A 197 -16.90 -16.00 -4.64
N THR A 198 -15.77 -16.45 -5.19
CA THR A 198 -15.60 -16.79 -6.59
C THR A 198 -15.92 -18.27 -6.76
N HIS A 199 -17.15 -18.55 -7.20
CA HIS A 199 -17.49 -19.69 -8.06
C HIS A 199 -17.56 -21.11 -7.49
N LYS A 200 -17.35 -21.36 -6.19
CA LYS A 200 -17.38 -22.73 -5.65
C LYS A 200 -18.70 -23.48 -5.90
N ASN A 201 -19.81 -22.76 -6.00
CA ASN A 201 -21.15 -23.33 -6.18
C ASN A 201 -21.82 -22.98 -7.52
N MET A 202 -21.05 -22.52 -8.52
CA MET A 202 -21.63 -22.13 -9.81
C MET A 202 -22.04 -23.38 -10.60
N THR A 203 -23.31 -23.77 -10.46
CA THR A 203 -23.90 -24.91 -11.15
C THR A 203 -24.31 -24.52 -12.57
N ARG A 204 -23.98 -25.36 -13.56
CA ARG A 204 -24.49 -25.22 -14.95
C ARG A 204 -26.00 -25.41 -14.99
N ASP A 205 -26.66 -24.87 -16.02
CA ASP A 205 -28.13 -24.93 -16.10
C ASP A 205 -28.59 -26.40 -16.23
N GLU A 206 -27.80 -27.27 -16.87
CA GLU A 206 -28.06 -28.72 -17.01
C GLU A 206 -28.11 -29.48 -15.66
N HIS A 207 -27.48 -28.94 -14.61
CA HIS A 207 -27.40 -29.57 -13.29
C HIS A 207 -28.38 -28.98 -12.27
N LEU A 208 -29.19 -28.00 -12.68
CA LEU A 208 -30.26 -27.46 -11.84
C LEU A 208 -31.42 -28.46 -11.77
N THR A 209 -32.18 -28.45 -10.67
CA THR A 209 -33.51 -29.07 -10.69
C THR A 209 -34.44 -28.27 -11.59
N TRP A 210 -35.49 -28.88 -12.15
CA TRP A 210 -36.42 -28.14 -13.01
C TRP A 210 -37.05 -26.93 -12.32
N ARG A 211 -37.44 -27.10 -11.05
CA ARG A 211 -37.91 -26.00 -10.20
C ARG A 211 -36.88 -24.88 -10.06
N GLN A 212 -35.61 -25.21 -9.84
CA GLN A 212 -34.54 -24.20 -9.75
C GLN A 212 -34.31 -23.51 -11.09
N PHE A 213 -34.28 -24.27 -12.18
CA PHE A 213 -34.17 -23.75 -13.53
C PHE A 213 -35.26 -22.71 -13.78
N PHE A 214 -36.54 -23.05 -13.61
CA PHE A 214 -37.65 -22.13 -13.88
C PHE A 214 -37.67 -20.90 -12.95
N LEU A 215 -37.43 -21.07 -11.65
CA LEU A 215 -37.33 -19.94 -10.72
C LEU A 215 -36.16 -19.01 -11.09
N GLY A 216 -35.01 -19.59 -11.45
CA GLY A 216 -33.85 -18.87 -11.93
C GLY A 216 -34.13 -18.10 -13.22
N SER A 217 -34.81 -18.72 -14.19
CA SER A 217 -35.21 -18.10 -15.47
C SER A 217 -36.10 -16.89 -15.26
N ASN A 218 -37.15 -17.02 -14.44
CA ASN A 218 -38.06 -15.90 -14.15
C ASN A 218 -37.32 -14.73 -13.51
N ARG A 219 -36.42 -15.02 -12.56
CA ARG A 219 -35.61 -13.98 -11.94
C ARG A 219 -34.62 -13.37 -12.93
N TYR A 220 -33.96 -14.19 -13.76
CA TYR A 220 -33.06 -13.73 -14.82
C TYR A 220 -33.76 -12.76 -15.78
N ILE A 221 -34.97 -13.08 -16.26
CA ILE A 221 -35.75 -12.20 -17.15
C ILE A 221 -36.04 -10.84 -16.49
N LYS A 222 -36.44 -10.83 -15.21
CA LYS A 222 -36.64 -9.58 -14.46
C LYS A 222 -35.37 -8.74 -14.39
N GLU A 223 -34.22 -9.37 -14.18
CA GLU A 223 -32.94 -8.66 -14.06
C GLU A 223 -32.41 -8.14 -15.40
N ILE A 224 -32.59 -8.84 -16.52
CA ILE A 224 -32.19 -8.31 -17.84
C ILE A 224 -33.07 -7.13 -18.28
N ILE A 225 -34.36 -7.13 -17.91
CA ILE A 225 -35.26 -5.99 -18.10
C ILE A 225 -34.78 -4.80 -17.25
N ARG A 226 -34.43 -5.05 -15.98
CA ARG A 226 -33.86 -4.03 -15.08
C ARG A 226 -32.53 -3.47 -15.60
N ALA A 227 -31.71 -4.33 -16.22
CA ALA A 227 -30.47 -3.96 -16.89
C ALA A 227 -30.68 -3.30 -18.27
N ARG A 228 -31.93 -3.03 -18.67
CA ARG A 228 -32.30 -2.33 -19.91
C ARG A 228 -31.74 -2.98 -21.18
N TRP A 229 -31.82 -4.31 -21.25
CA TRP A 229 -31.47 -5.02 -22.48
C TRP A 229 -32.43 -4.65 -23.62
N PRO A 230 -32.00 -4.75 -24.89
CA PRO A 230 -32.88 -4.48 -26.03
C PRO A 230 -34.10 -5.40 -26.03
N GLU A 231 -35.28 -4.85 -26.28
CA GLU A 231 -36.56 -5.58 -26.19
C GLU A 231 -36.56 -6.87 -27.03
N GLY A 232 -36.04 -6.81 -28.26
CA GLY A 232 -35.95 -8.00 -29.12
C GLY A 232 -35.09 -9.13 -28.51
N HIS A 233 -34.05 -8.80 -27.74
CA HIS A 233 -33.20 -9.79 -27.06
C HIS A 233 -33.91 -10.35 -25.82
N VAL A 234 -34.62 -9.51 -25.06
CA VAL A 234 -35.42 -9.94 -23.91
C VAL A 234 -36.51 -10.91 -24.38
N GLN A 235 -37.24 -10.56 -25.45
CA GLN A 235 -38.26 -11.43 -26.03
C GLN A 235 -37.65 -12.74 -26.52
N ALA A 236 -36.55 -12.68 -27.27
CA ALA A 236 -35.89 -13.88 -27.77
C ALA A 236 -35.43 -14.81 -26.64
N LEU A 237 -34.96 -14.28 -25.50
CA LEU A 237 -34.56 -15.07 -24.34
C LEU A 237 -35.74 -15.56 -23.48
N THR A 238 -36.89 -14.90 -23.53
CA THR A 238 -38.08 -15.30 -22.74
C THR A 238 -38.82 -16.47 -23.39
N GLN A 239 -38.99 -16.44 -24.71
CA GLN A 239 -39.77 -17.44 -25.44
C GLN A 239 -39.30 -18.90 -25.23
N PRO A 240 -37.99 -19.21 -25.22
CA PRO A 240 -37.50 -20.57 -25.00
C PRO A 240 -37.88 -21.12 -23.64
N PHE A 241 -37.86 -20.31 -22.58
CA PHE A 241 -38.25 -20.78 -21.25
C PHE A 241 -39.71 -21.19 -21.19
N TYR A 242 -40.58 -20.44 -21.86
CA TYR A 242 -41.99 -20.78 -21.97
C TYR A 242 -42.20 -22.03 -22.83
N ALA A 243 -41.56 -22.10 -23.99
CA ALA A 243 -41.70 -23.24 -24.90
C ALA A 243 -41.19 -24.55 -24.30
N LEU A 244 -40.09 -24.51 -23.54
CA LEU A 244 -39.56 -25.69 -22.83
C LEU A 244 -40.47 -26.12 -21.66
N ASP A 245 -41.17 -25.18 -21.01
CA ASP A 245 -42.14 -25.50 -19.94
C ASP A 245 -43.40 -26.17 -20.47
N GLN A 246 -43.79 -25.90 -21.72
CA GLN A 246 -44.95 -26.51 -22.38
C GLN A 246 -44.62 -27.76 -23.20
N ASN A 247 -43.39 -28.26 -23.14
CA ASN A 247 -42.95 -29.36 -24.00
C ASN A 247 -43.49 -30.72 -23.52
N ASP A 248 -43.91 -31.57 -24.46
CA ASP A 248 -44.49 -32.89 -24.17
C ASP A 248 -43.52 -33.83 -23.42
N LEU A 249 -42.20 -33.60 -23.51
CA LEU A 249 -41.22 -34.42 -22.79
C LEU A 249 -41.38 -34.39 -21.26
N HIS A 250 -42.13 -33.44 -20.69
CA HIS A 250 -42.53 -33.48 -19.27
C HIS A 250 -43.26 -34.77 -18.90
N SER A 251 -43.89 -35.46 -19.87
CA SER A 251 -44.50 -36.77 -19.64
C SER A 251 -43.49 -37.89 -19.32
N LEU A 252 -42.19 -37.66 -19.55
CA LEU A 252 -41.10 -38.59 -19.24
C LEU A 252 -40.44 -38.31 -17.88
N GLU A 253 -41.10 -37.52 -17.03
CA GLU A 253 -40.64 -37.17 -15.68
C GLU A 253 -39.20 -36.60 -15.70
N ASP A 254 -38.37 -36.99 -14.74
CA ASP A 254 -37.00 -36.49 -14.54
C ASP A 254 -36.12 -36.57 -15.80
N ASP A 255 -36.31 -37.61 -16.64
CA ASP A 255 -35.53 -37.77 -17.86
C ASP A 255 -35.88 -36.69 -18.90
N GLY A 256 -37.17 -36.38 -19.05
CA GLY A 256 -37.64 -35.32 -19.93
C GLY A 256 -37.14 -33.95 -19.49
N GLU A 257 -37.28 -33.64 -18.20
CA GLU A 257 -36.77 -32.39 -17.62
C GLU A 257 -35.25 -32.25 -17.82
N ASN A 258 -34.48 -33.33 -17.66
CA ASN A 258 -33.04 -33.32 -17.87
C ASN A 258 -32.66 -33.01 -19.33
N ILE A 259 -33.35 -33.61 -20.30
CA ILE A 259 -33.11 -33.35 -21.72
C ILE A 259 -33.40 -31.88 -22.06
N LEU A 260 -34.51 -31.33 -21.56
CA LEU A 260 -34.91 -29.95 -21.79
C LEU A 260 -33.91 -28.95 -21.16
N LYS A 261 -33.40 -29.23 -19.96
CA LYS A 261 -32.34 -28.39 -19.34
C LYS A 261 -31.03 -28.46 -20.11
N ILE A 262 -30.63 -29.62 -20.61
CA ILE A 262 -29.43 -29.76 -21.46
C ILE A 262 -29.59 -28.94 -22.74
N TYR A 263 -30.77 -28.99 -23.36
CA TYR A 263 -31.08 -28.16 -24.52
C TYR A 263 -30.94 -26.67 -24.18
N ALA A 264 -31.56 -26.22 -23.10
CA ALA A 264 -31.50 -24.82 -22.67
C ALA A 264 -30.07 -24.36 -22.38
N ASP A 265 -29.27 -25.14 -21.64
CA ASP A 265 -27.88 -24.81 -21.29
C ASP A 265 -27.02 -24.62 -22.55
N ARG A 266 -27.05 -25.61 -23.46
CA ARG A 266 -26.25 -25.62 -24.68
C ARG A 266 -26.63 -24.48 -25.62
N TYR A 267 -27.92 -24.35 -25.95
CA TYR A 267 -28.38 -23.39 -26.96
C TYR A 267 -28.36 -21.95 -26.45
N ARG A 268 -28.53 -21.72 -25.13
CA ARG A 268 -28.30 -20.38 -24.58
C ARG A 268 -26.85 -19.99 -24.63
N ALA A 269 -25.94 -20.86 -24.20
CA ALA A 269 -24.52 -20.58 -24.27
C ALA A 269 -24.11 -20.28 -25.71
N ASP A 270 -24.48 -21.15 -26.66
CA ASP A 270 -24.14 -21.00 -28.08
C ASP A 270 -24.72 -19.73 -28.71
N TRP A 271 -25.96 -19.37 -28.37
CA TRP A 271 -26.56 -18.11 -28.83
C TRP A 271 -25.76 -16.88 -28.40
N PHE A 272 -25.26 -16.85 -27.16
CA PHE A 272 -24.41 -15.75 -26.70
C PHE A 272 -23.04 -15.73 -27.40
N TRP A 273 -22.45 -16.90 -27.67
CA TRP A 273 -21.15 -16.99 -28.36
C TRP A 273 -21.22 -16.63 -29.84
N THR A 274 -22.35 -16.92 -30.49
CA THR A 274 -22.56 -16.65 -31.92
C THR A 274 -23.16 -15.27 -32.18
N LEU A 275 -23.57 -14.53 -31.14
CA LEU A 275 -24.23 -13.23 -31.27
C LEU A 275 -23.33 -12.23 -32.02
N GLY A 276 -23.87 -11.58 -33.05
CA GLY A 276 -23.13 -10.62 -33.89
C GLY A 276 -22.28 -11.27 -34.99
N THR A 277 -22.32 -12.58 -35.14
CA THR A 277 -21.67 -13.32 -36.23
C THR A 277 -22.69 -13.79 -37.28
N GLU A 278 -22.21 -14.27 -38.44
CA GLU A 278 -23.04 -14.91 -39.47
C GLU A 278 -23.72 -16.20 -38.98
N GLN A 279 -23.23 -16.79 -37.89
CA GLN A 279 -23.79 -17.99 -37.27
C GLN A 279 -24.84 -17.68 -36.20
N SER A 280 -25.13 -16.40 -35.94
CA SER A 280 -26.18 -16.01 -35.00
C SER A 280 -27.54 -16.55 -35.43
N PHE A 281 -28.33 -16.98 -34.45
CA PHE A 281 -29.66 -17.53 -34.68
C PHE A 281 -30.67 -16.92 -33.72
N ASN A 282 -31.96 -17.08 -34.02
CA ASN A 282 -33.02 -16.69 -33.11
C ASN A 282 -33.27 -17.83 -32.10
N ILE A 283 -32.81 -17.64 -30.86
CA ILE A 283 -32.99 -18.64 -29.80
C ILE A 283 -34.45 -18.91 -29.46
N ALA A 284 -35.39 -17.99 -29.77
CA ALA A 284 -36.82 -18.20 -29.57
C ALA A 284 -37.39 -19.40 -30.34
N ILE A 285 -36.71 -19.84 -31.40
CA ILE A 285 -37.16 -20.94 -32.25
C ILE A 285 -36.58 -22.24 -31.70
N ILE A 286 -37.42 -22.99 -30.99
CA ILE A 286 -37.07 -24.34 -30.52
C ILE A 286 -37.03 -25.31 -31.70
N LYS A 287 -35.92 -26.03 -31.82
CA LYS A 287 -35.75 -27.06 -32.85
C LYS A 287 -36.01 -28.43 -32.24
N GLU A 288 -37.20 -28.99 -32.50
CA GLU A 288 -37.58 -30.32 -32.00
C GLU A 288 -36.62 -31.44 -32.47
N GLU A 289 -36.08 -31.34 -33.68
CA GLU A 289 -35.06 -32.28 -34.18
C GLU A 289 -33.80 -32.27 -33.28
N ALA A 290 -33.41 -31.11 -32.77
CA ALA A 290 -32.28 -31.00 -31.87
C ALA A 290 -32.59 -31.59 -30.48
N ILE A 291 -33.81 -31.40 -29.98
CA ILE A 291 -34.28 -32.04 -28.75
C ILE A 291 -34.25 -33.57 -28.90
N GLY A 292 -34.74 -34.10 -30.02
CA GLY A 292 -34.69 -35.54 -30.32
C GLY A 292 -33.27 -36.11 -30.30
N LYS A 293 -32.31 -35.42 -30.97
CA LYS A 293 -30.90 -35.83 -30.95
C LYS A 293 -30.30 -35.81 -29.53
N LEU A 294 -30.66 -34.82 -28.71
CA LEU A 294 -30.22 -34.75 -27.32
C LEU A 294 -30.85 -35.86 -26.46
N ALA A 295 -32.12 -36.22 -26.71
CA ALA A 295 -32.77 -37.34 -26.05
C ALA A 295 -32.04 -38.66 -26.35
N ASP A 296 -31.71 -38.91 -27.62
CA ASP A 296 -30.94 -40.09 -28.04
C ASP A 296 -29.56 -40.14 -27.35
N GLU A 297 -28.85 -39.01 -27.32
CA GLU A 297 -27.55 -38.87 -26.63
C GLU A 297 -27.68 -39.14 -25.13
N TYR A 298 -28.71 -38.58 -24.48
CA TYR A 298 -28.99 -38.73 -23.06
C TYR A 298 -29.28 -40.18 -22.69
N PHE A 299 -30.18 -40.83 -23.42
CA PHE A 299 -30.52 -42.24 -23.16
C PHE A 299 -29.35 -43.17 -23.48
N ALA A 300 -28.54 -42.88 -24.50
CA ALA A 300 -27.32 -43.65 -24.78
C ALA A 300 -26.31 -43.56 -23.62
N LYS A 301 -26.10 -42.37 -23.06
CA LYS A 301 -25.24 -42.15 -21.88
C LYS A 301 -25.79 -42.86 -20.65
N LYS A 302 -27.10 -42.78 -20.41
CA LYS A 302 -27.77 -43.44 -19.27
C LYS A 302 -27.62 -44.96 -19.33
N ARG A 303 -27.86 -45.58 -20.51
CA ARG A 303 -27.65 -47.03 -20.73
C ARG A 303 -26.20 -47.46 -20.48
N LYS A 304 -25.23 -46.66 -20.94
CA LYS A 304 -23.82 -46.96 -20.71
C LYS A 304 -23.48 -46.95 -19.21
N ARG A 305 -23.91 -45.94 -18.46
CA ARG A 305 -23.67 -45.86 -17.00
C ARG A 305 -24.23 -47.06 -16.24
N ILE A 306 -25.45 -47.49 -16.58
CA ILE A 306 -26.08 -48.67 -15.97
C ILE A 306 -25.25 -49.93 -16.27
N THR A 307 -24.73 -50.05 -17.49
CA THR A 307 -23.89 -51.19 -17.89
C THR A 307 -22.56 -51.19 -17.14
N ASP A 308 -21.91 -50.03 -17.02
CA ASP A 308 -20.64 -49.88 -16.31
C ASP A 308 -20.79 -50.15 -14.79
N GLU A 309 -21.88 -49.66 -14.17
CA GLU A 309 -22.19 -49.92 -12.75
C GLU A 309 -22.50 -51.40 -12.49
N SER A 310 -23.22 -52.06 -13.43
CA SER A 310 -23.52 -53.50 -13.33
C SER A 310 -22.29 -54.40 -13.52
N GLN A 311 -21.22 -53.89 -14.15
CA GLN A 311 -19.95 -54.61 -14.32
C GLN A 311 -18.96 -54.37 -13.17
N ALA A 312 -19.18 -53.34 -12.36
CA ALA A 312 -18.34 -52.99 -11.22
C ALA A 312 -18.80 -53.63 -9.89
N MET A 313 -20.00 -54.20 -9.85
CA MET A 313 -20.54 -55.00 -8.75
C MET A 313 -20.29 -56.48 -8.95
#